data_AF-A0A1T4SLH9-F1
#
_entry.id   AF-A0A1T4SLH9-F1
#
_cell.length_a   1.000
_cell.length_b   1.000
_cell.length_c   1.000
_cell.angle_alpha   90.00
_cell.angle_beta   90.00
_cell.angle_gamma   90.00
#
_symmetry.space_group_name_H-M   'P 1'
#
loop_
_entity.id
_entity.type
_entity.pdbx_description
1 polymer ?
#
loop_
_entity_poly.entity_id
_entity_poly.type
_entity_poly.pdbx_seq_one_letter_code
_entity_poly.pdbx_strand_id
1 'polypeptide(L)'
;MLALIADLYTPLLLVMALWVSYQGAQLKQTLKFLFYSTLLMFVCSAIDLLLNIWPSFGLDFSTHTAITLPFFFVFSRRPSGAVALVAIPLLLSYYLLMIKLNYHSAMDILTTSLAMVPVIYAVAQRLLKKA
;
A
#
# COMPACT_ATOMS: atom_id res chain seq x y z
N MET A 1 21.57 -7.43 2.67
CA MET A 1 21.34 -6.09 3.27
C MET A 1 20.15 -5.36 2.64
N LEU A 2 20.11 -5.16 1.32
CA LEU A 2 18.97 -4.48 0.66
C LEU A 2 17.62 -5.22 0.82
N ALA A 3 17.60 -6.55 0.74
CA ALA A 3 16.39 -7.35 0.99
C ALA A 3 15.82 -7.11 2.40
N LEU A 4 16.68 -7.09 3.44
CA LEU A 4 16.26 -6.76 4.80
C LEU A 4 15.62 -5.36 4.90
N ILE A 5 16.13 -4.38 4.16
CA ILE A 5 15.53 -3.04 4.09
C ILE A 5 14.13 -3.12 3.46
N ALA A 6 13.96 -3.94 2.42
CA ALA A 6 12.67 -4.15 1.77
C ALA A 6 11.65 -4.82 2.72
N ASP A 7 12.10 -5.77 3.53
CA ASP A 7 11.26 -6.49 4.51
C ASP A 7 10.85 -5.60 5.69
N LEU A 8 11.73 -4.68 6.11
CA LEU A 8 11.44 -3.71 7.18
C LEU A 8 10.53 -2.57 6.75
N TYR A 9 10.36 -2.36 5.45
CA TYR A 9 9.59 -1.24 4.91
C TYR A 9 8.13 -1.24 5.40
N THR A 10 7.44 -2.37 5.26
CA THR A 10 6.02 -2.50 5.62
C THR A 10 5.79 -2.36 7.13
N PRO A 11 6.55 -3.02 8.02
CA PRO A 11 6.47 -2.77 9.47
C PRO A 11 6.68 -1.30 9.86
N LEU A 12 7.64 -0.61 9.23
CA LEU A 12 7.90 0.81 9.52
C LEU A 12 6.74 1.71 9.09
N LEU A 13 6.19 1.49 7.89
CA LEU A 13 5.00 2.21 7.42
C LEU A 13 3.80 1.98 8.33
N LEU A 14 3.62 0.76 8.84
CA LEU A 14 2.57 0.45 9.81
C LEU A 14 2.74 1.26 11.09
N VAL A 15 3.94 1.26 11.70
CA VAL A 15 4.22 2.05 12.91
C VAL A 15 3.95 3.53 12.68
N MET A 16 4.42 4.10 11.56
CA MET A 16 4.18 5.49 11.20
C MET A 16 2.69 5.80 11.03
N ALA A 17 1.95 4.93 10.34
CA ALA A 17 0.51 5.09 10.13
C ALA A 17 -0.27 5.05 11.44
N LEU A 18 0.09 4.14 12.36
CA LEU A 18 -0.54 4.05 13.68
C LEU A 18 -0.20 5.27 14.54
N TRP A 19 1.05 5.72 14.56
CA TRP A 19 1.49 6.91 15.28
C TRP A 19 0.73 8.15 14.83
N VAL A 20 0.72 8.41 13.53
CA VAL A 20 -0.01 9.55 12.95
C VAL A 20 -1.51 9.45 13.27
N SER A 21 -2.08 8.25 13.19
CA SER A 21 -3.50 7.99 13.49
C SER A 21 -3.86 8.21 14.95
N TYR A 22 -2.97 7.83 15.86
CA TYR A 22 -3.10 8.09 17.29
C TYR A 22 -3.15 9.59 17.58
N GLN A 23 -2.20 10.36 17.03
CA GLN A 23 -2.16 11.83 17.20
C GLN A 23 -3.40 12.56 16.65
N GLY A 24 -4.12 11.96 15.70
CA GLY A 24 -5.36 12.52 15.16
C GLY A 24 -6.65 11.97 15.76
N ALA A 25 -6.60 11.15 16.81
CA ALA A 25 -7.76 10.43 17.37
C ALA A 25 -8.55 9.59 16.33
N GLN A 26 -7.87 9.06 15.31
CA GLN A 26 -8.46 8.24 14.23
C GLN A 26 -7.97 6.78 14.25
N LEU A 27 -7.25 6.35 15.29
CA LEU A 27 -6.61 5.03 15.37
C LEU A 27 -7.58 3.87 15.07
N LYS A 28 -8.80 3.91 15.62
CA LYS A 28 -9.81 2.86 15.41
C LYS A 28 -10.26 2.78 13.94
N GLN A 29 -10.44 3.93 13.28
CA GLN A 29 -10.81 3.99 11.87
C GLN A 29 -9.66 3.50 10.99
N THR A 30 -8.43 3.92 11.29
CA THR A 30 -7.22 3.46 10.59
C THR A 30 -7.05 1.95 10.70
N LEU A 31 -7.17 1.37 11.89
CA LEU A 31 -7.04 -0.08 12.07
C LEU A 31 -8.07 -0.86 11.24
N LYS A 32 -9.33 -0.42 11.25
CA LYS A 32 -10.37 -1.01 10.40
C LYS A 32 -10.02 -0.87 8.92
N PHE A 33 -9.62 0.33 8.50
CA PHE A 33 -9.25 0.60 7.12
C PHE A 33 -8.09 -0.27 6.63
N LEU A 34 -7.01 -0.36 7.41
CA LEU A 34 -5.87 -1.22 7.10
C LEU A 34 -6.29 -2.69 7.04
N PHE A 35 -7.05 -3.17 8.03
CA PHE A 35 -7.55 -4.55 8.05
C PHE A 35 -8.35 -4.91 6.79
N TYR A 36 -9.36 -4.11 6.43
CA TYR A 36 -10.17 -4.39 5.25
C TYR A 36 -9.39 -4.23 3.95
N SER A 37 -8.46 -3.28 3.87
CA SER A 37 -7.61 -3.11 2.68
C SER A 37 -6.68 -4.31 2.48
N THR A 38 -6.04 -4.80 3.56
CA THR A 38 -5.20 -5.99 3.52
C THR A 38 -6.00 -7.24 3.18
N LEU A 39 -7.20 -7.40 3.76
CA LEU A 39 -8.08 -8.51 3.40
C LEU A 39 -8.43 -8.50 1.91
N LEU A 40 -8.84 -7.34 1.37
CA LEU A 40 -9.20 -7.21 -0.04
C LEU A 40 -8.01 -7.41 -0.98
N MET A 41 -6.82 -6.97 -0.61
CA MET A 41 -5.60 -7.27 -1.36
C MET A 41 -5.39 -8.78 -1.50
N PHE A 42 -5.51 -9.55 -0.41
CA PHE A 42 -5.36 -11.00 -0.47
C PHE A 42 -6.49 -11.67 -1.26
N VAL A 43 -7.71 -11.14 -1.21
CA VAL A 43 -8.80 -11.58 -2.10
C VAL A 43 -8.43 -11.33 -3.56
N CYS A 44 -7.94 -10.15 -3.92
CA CYS A 44 -7.49 -9.84 -5.28
C CYS A 44 -6.34 -10.76 -5.74
N SER A 45 -5.36 -11.00 -4.87
CA SER A 45 -4.25 -11.92 -5.15
C SER A 45 -4.75 -13.36 -5.33
N ALA A 46 -5.73 -13.81 -4.54
CA ALA A 46 -6.34 -15.12 -4.71
C ALA A 46 -7.16 -15.22 -6.01
N ILE A 47 -7.88 -14.17 -6.38
CA ILE A 47 -8.59 -14.10 -7.67
C ILE A 47 -7.59 -14.19 -8.82
N ASP A 48 -6.47 -13.46 -8.75
CA ASP A 48 -5.41 -13.52 -9.74
C ASP A 48 -4.83 -14.93 -9.86
N LEU A 49 -4.53 -15.59 -8.74
CA LEU A 49 -4.05 -16.97 -8.72
C LEU A 49 -5.05 -17.96 -9.36
N LEU A 50 -6.36 -17.77 -9.14
CA LEU A 50 -7.41 -18.64 -9.69
C LEU A 50 -7.69 -18.40 -11.17
N LEU A 51 -7.61 -17.16 -11.62
CA LEU A 51 -7.98 -16.75 -12.98
C LEU A 51 -6.76 -16.49 -13.89
N ASN A 52 -5.56 -16.54 -13.32
CA ASN A 52 -4.28 -16.33 -13.99
C ASN A 52 -4.21 -14.98 -14.72
N ILE A 53 -4.72 -13.91 -14.11
CA ILE A 53 -4.91 -12.62 -14.79
C ILE A 53 -3.56 -11.99 -15.14
N TRP A 54 -2.70 -11.72 -14.16
CA TRP A 54 -1.38 -11.13 -14.37
C TRP A 54 -0.47 -12.05 -15.18
N PRO A 55 -0.36 -13.36 -14.85
CA PRO A 55 0.54 -14.23 -15.61
C PRO A 55 0.10 -14.45 -17.05
N SER A 56 -1.19 -14.25 -17.42
CA SER A 56 -1.62 -14.27 -18.82
C SER A 56 -0.97 -13.17 -19.68
N PHE A 57 -0.47 -12.10 -19.06
CA PHE A 57 0.32 -11.04 -19.68
C PHE A 57 1.82 -11.17 -19.42
N GLY A 58 2.27 -12.26 -18.78
CA GLY A 58 3.66 -12.41 -18.33
C GLY A 58 4.05 -11.48 -17.18
N LEU A 59 3.06 -11.02 -16.39
CA LEU A 59 3.23 -10.15 -15.24
C LEU A 59 2.98 -10.90 -13.92
N ASP A 60 3.25 -10.25 -12.79
CA ASP A 60 2.98 -10.76 -11.45
C ASP A 60 2.25 -9.71 -10.58
N PHE A 61 1.29 -10.15 -9.77
CA PHE A 61 0.57 -9.28 -8.84
C PHE A 61 1.50 -8.91 -7.67
N SER A 62 1.85 -7.63 -7.56
CA SER A 62 2.79 -7.17 -6.54
C SER A 62 2.13 -6.95 -5.18
N THR A 63 2.23 -7.95 -4.30
CA THR A 63 1.75 -7.84 -2.91
C THR A 63 2.45 -6.71 -2.15
N HIS A 64 3.73 -6.46 -2.43
CA HIS A 64 4.49 -5.33 -1.88
C HIS A 64 3.95 -3.97 -2.32
N THR A 65 3.59 -3.81 -3.59
CA THR A 65 2.87 -2.60 -4.06
C THR A 65 1.51 -2.50 -3.38
N ALA A 66 0.71 -3.56 -3.42
CA ALA A 66 -0.66 -3.53 -2.94
C ALA A 66 -0.76 -3.21 -1.43
N ILE A 67 0.14 -3.75 -0.60
CA ILE A 67 0.13 -3.53 0.86
C ILE A 67 0.59 -2.13 1.26
N THR A 68 1.35 -1.44 0.41
CA THR A 68 1.85 -0.10 0.74
C THR A 68 0.81 0.99 0.53
N LEU A 69 -0.04 0.84 -0.50
CA LEU A 69 -1.06 1.82 -0.89
C LEU A 69 -1.98 2.30 0.27
N PRO A 70 -2.51 1.44 1.18
CA PRO A 70 -3.32 1.90 2.29
C PRO A 70 -2.60 2.89 3.21
N PHE A 71 -1.30 2.69 3.47
CA PHE A 71 -0.54 3.64 4.31
C PHE A 71 -0.50 5.03 3.69
N PHE A 72 -0.35 5.11 2.35
CA PHE A 72 -0.39 6.38 1.62
C PHE A 72 -1.73 7.09 1.73
N PHE A 73 -2.83 6.33 1.71
CA PHE A 73 -4.15 6.90 1.97
C PHE A 73 -4.26 7.48 3.38
N VAL A 74 -3.74 6.79 4.40
CA VAL A 74 -3.71 7.31 5.78
C VAL A 74 -2.91 8.61 5.86
N PHE A 75 -1.74 8.67 5.23
CA PHE A 75 -0.88 9.86 5.23
C PHE A 75 -1.48 11.04 4.46
N SER A 76 -2.11 10.77 3.30
CA SER A 76 -2.73 11.81 2.46
C SER A 76 -3.92 12.53 3.11
N ARG A 77 -4.54 11.92 4.12
CA ARG A 77 -5.68 12.51 4.84
C ARG A 77 -5.27 13.46 5.95
N ARG A 78 -3.97 13.68 6.15
CA ARG A 78 -3.47 14.64 7.12
C ARG A 78 -3.52 16.05 6.55
N PRO A 79 -3.98 17.04 7.33
CA PRO A 79 -4.00 18.44 6.88
C PRO A 79 -2.59 19.00 6.69
N SER A 80 -1.58 18.44 7.38
CA SER A 80 -0.19 18.83 7.18
C SER A 80 0.41 18.14 5.96
N GLY A 81 0.64 18.91 4.89
CA GLY A 81 1.33 18.45 3.68
C GLY A 81 2.74 17.87 3.95
N ALA A 82 3.35 18.19 5.10
CA ALA A 82 4.64 17.67 5.53
C ALA A 82 4.69 16.13 5.57
N VAL A 83 3.60 15.46 5.98
CA VAL A 83 3.56 13.98 6.01
C VAL A 83 3.57 13.41 4.60
N ALA A 84 2.82 14.03 3.67
CA ALA A 84 2.80 13.63 2.27
C ALA A 84 4.15 13.87 1.57
N LEU A 85 4.84 14.98 1.89
CA LEU A 85 6.16 15.30 1.36
C LEU A 85 7.23 14.26 1.71
N VAL A 86 7.11 13.60 2.87
CA VAL A 86 8.03 12.52 3.28
C VAL A 86 7.55 11.17 2.75
N ALA A 87 6.23 10.91 2.77
CA ALA A 87 5.68 9.64 2.35
C ALA A 87 5.95 9.37 0.86
N ILE A 88 5.71 10.33 -0.03
CA ILE A 88 5.82 10.09 -1.48
C ILE A 88 7.24 9.65 -1.89
N PRO A 89 8.32 10.34 -1.47
CA PRO A 89 9.68 9.87 -1.72
C PRO A 89 9.95 8.47 -1.15
N LEU A 90 9.40 8.15 0.03
CA LEU A 90 9.49 6.81 0.60
C LEU A 90 8.84 5.78 -0.36
N LEU A 91 7.61 5.99 -0.83
CA LEU A 91 6.96 5.07 -1.79
C LEU A 91 7.83 4.81 -3.02
N LEU A 92 8.30 5.89 -3.63
CA LEU A 92 9.09 5.83 -4.86
C LEU A 92 10.40 5.09 -4.60
N SER A 93 11.05 5.35 -3.46
CA SER A 93 12.26 4.63 -3.06
C SER A 93 12.00 3.13 -2.87
N TYR A 94 10.83 2.75 -2.36
CA TYR A 94 10.45 1.34 -2.18
C TYR A 94 10.21 0.64 -3.51
N TYR A 95 9.50 1.32 -4.44
CA TYR A 95 9.28 0.79 -5.78
C TYR A 95 10.59 0.59 -6.54
N LEU A 96 11.50 1.57 -6.46
CA LEU A 96 12.85 1.44 -7.02
C LEU A 96 13.64 0.31 -6.37
N LEU A 97 13.49 0.11 -5.05
CA LEU A 97 14.14 -0.98 -4.34
C LEU A 97 13.63 -2.35 -4.81
N MET A 98 12.32 -2.52 -5.01
CA MET A 98 11.74 -3.76 -5.54
C MET A 98 12.25 -4.09 -6.95
N ILE A 99 12.32 -3.09 -7.83
CA ILE A 99 12.89 -3.25 -9.17
C ILE A 99 14.36 -3.65 -9.07
N LYS A 100 15.13 -2.96 -8.23
CA LYS A 100 16.57 -3.25 -8.03
C LYS A 100 16.81 -4.67 -7.47
N LEU A 101 15.91 -5.17 -6.65
CA LEU A 101 15.97 -6.53 -6.09
C LEU A 101 15.40 -7.59 -7.03
N ASN A 102 14.90 -7.21 -8.21
CA ASN A 102 14.18 -8.08 -9.14
C ASN A 102 12.99 -8.81 -8.50
N TYR A 103 12.33 -8.17 -7.52
CA TYR A 103 11.11 -8.71 -6.93
C TYR A 103 9.92 -8.49 -7.84
N HIS A 104 9.82 -7.29 -8.44
CA HIS A 104 8.76 -6.93 -9.36
C HIS A 104 9.28 -5.98 -10.43
N SER A 105 8.75 -6.12 -11.64
CA SER A 105 8.97 -5.19 -12.74
C SER A 105 8.20 -3.88 -12.53
N ALA A 106 8.55 -2.83 -13.28
CA ALA A 106 7.78 -1.60 -13.28
C ALA A 106 6.32 -1.82 -13.74
N MET A 107 6.08 -2.80 -14.63
CA MET A 107 4.74 -3.13 -15.10
C MET A 107 3.90 -3.82 -14.03
N ASP A 108 4.50 -4.70 -13.23
CA ASP A 108 3.84 -5.34 -12.08
C ASP A 108 3.37 -4.27 -11.08
N ILE A 109 4.26 -3.33 -10.75
CA ILE A 109 3.96 -2.21 -9.84
C ILE A 109 2.85 -1.33 -10.41
N LEU A 110 2.93 -0.94 -11.68
CA LEU A 110 1.96 -0.06 -12.33
C LEU A 110 0.57 -0.70 -12.38
N THR A 111 0.49 -1.92 -12.92
CA THR A 111 -0.79 -2.63 -13.10
C THR A 111 -1.42 -2.98 -11.76
N THR A 112 -0.63 -3.43 -10.78
CA THR A 112 -1.12 -3.69 -9.42
C THR A 112 -1.65 -2.40 -8.78
N SER A 113 -0.95 -1.27 -8.96
CA SER A 113 -1.42 0.03 -8.46
C SER A 113 -2.75 0.43 -9.11
N LEU A 114 -2.87 0.30 -10.43
CA LEU A 114 -4.11 0.62 -11.16
C LEU A 114 -5.29 -0.23 -10.70
N ALA A 115 -5.07 -1.51 -10.41
CA ALA A 115 -6.11 -2.40 -9.91
C ALA A 115 -6.50 -2.10 -8.45
N MET A 116 -5.52 -1.84 -7.59
CA MET A 116 -5.74 -1.73 -6.14
C MET A 116 -6.13 -0.33 -5.67
N VAL A 117 -5.68 0.74 -6.33
CA VAL A 117 -6.03 2.12 -5.93
C VAL A 117 -7.54 2.35 -5.88
N PRO A 118 -8.37 1.95 -6.88
CA PRO A 118 -9.82 2.12 -6.80
C PRO A 118 -10.46 1.37 -5.63
N VAL A 119 -10.01 0.14 -5.38
CA VAL A 119 -10.49 -0.71 -4.29
C VAL A 119 -10.19 -0.06 -2.95
N ILE A 120 -8.94 0.33 -2.73
CA ILE A 120 -8.49 0.95 -1.48
C ILE A 120 -9.15 2.33 -1.29
N TYR A 121 -9.30 3.10 -2.36
CA TYR A 121 -10.02 4.38 -2.34
C TYR A 121 -11.46 4.20 -1.86
N ALA A 122 -12.18 3.21 -2.39
CA ALA A 122 -13.56 2.92 -2.00
C ALA A 122 -13.68 2.58 -0.51
N VAL A 123 -12.76 1.77 0.02
CA VAL A 123 -12.68 1.44 1.45
C VAL A 123 -12.36 2.69 2.28
N ALA A 124 -11.42 3.52 1.81
CA ALA A 124 -11.02 4.75 2.48
C ALA A 124 -12.19 5.72 2.63
N GLN A 125 -13.01 5.91 1.59
CA GLN A 125 -14.19 6.80 1.68
C GLN A 125 -15.22 6.35 2.72
N ARG A 126 -15.31 5.03 2.98
CA ARG A 126 -16.27 4.48 3.95
C ARG A 126 -15.75 4.52 5.39
N LEU A 127 -14.44 4.37 5.59
CA LEU A 127 -13.87 4.12 6.91
C LEU A 127 -13.04 5.28 7.45
N LEU A 128 -12.33 6.01 6.59
CA LEU A 128 -11.53 7.15 7.00
C LEU A 128 -12.39 8.42 6.95
N LYS A 129 -12.44 9.13 8.08
CA LYS A 129 -13.05 10.46 8.11
C LYS A 129 -12.11 11.44 7.41
N LYS A 130 -12.66 12.45 6.72
CA LYS A 130 -11.86 13.63 6.38
C LYS A 130 -11.43 14.27 7.71
N ALA A 131 -10.11 14.42 7.90
CA ALA A 131 -9.57 15.14 9.04
C ALA A 131 -9.86 16.63 8.90
#